data_AF-A0A2D6U1D0-F1
#
_entry.id   AF-A0A2D6U1D0-F1
#
_cell.length_a   1.000
_cell.length_b   1.000
_cell.length_c   1.000
_cell.angle_alpha   90.00
_cell.angle_beta   90.00
_cell.angle_gamma   90.00
#
_symmetry.space_group_name_H-M   'P 1'
#
loop_
_entity.id
_entity.type
_entity.pdbx_description
1 polymer ?
#
loop_
_entity_poly.entity_id
_entity_poly.type
_entity_poly.pdbx_seq_one_letter_code
_entity_poly.pdbx_strand_id
1 'polypeptide(L)'
;MVIVNFNYGKRKFKIRADECRGFISKARGLIFQKNPKALMFVFTSKTQQSIHSFFCKPFVAIWFYKGKVVEKQHVEPWRFSVKPKKKFDRLLEIPEGCKGYRALSK
;
A
#
# COMPACT_ATOMS: atom_id res chain seq x y z
N MET A 1 -7.77 12.76 1.46
CA MET A 1 -7.51 12.16 0.14
C MET A 1 -6.30 12.83 -0.49
N VAL A 2 -5.37 12.06 -1.05
CA VAL A 2 -4.10 12.50 -1.68
C VAL A 2 -3.94 11.86 -3.06
N ILE A 3 -3.20 12.54 -3.94
CA ILE A 3 -2.82 11.99 -5.25
C ILE A 3 -1.37 11.53 -5.16
N VAL A 4 -1.17 10.24 -5.38
CA VAL A 4 0.15 9.61 -5.39
C VAL A 4 0.59 9.43 -6.84
N ASN A 5 1.63 10.15 -7.22
CA ASN A 5 2.27 10.02 -8.53
C ASN A 5 3.59 9.27 -8.36
N PHE A 6 3.78 8.20 -9.12
CA PHE A 6 5.04 7.46 -9.08
C PHE A 6 5.33 6.76 -10.40
N ASN A 7 6.61 6.46 -10.59
CA ASN A 7 7.08 5.69 -11.73
C ASN A 7 7.38 4.26 -11.27
N TYR A 8 6.97 3.29 -12.06
CA TYR A 8 7.33 1.89 -11.87
C TYR A 8 7.64 1.26 -13.22
N GLY A 9 8.89 0.84 -13.41
CA GLY A 9 9.43 0.50 -14.73
C GLY A 9 9.36 1.68 -15.70
N LYS A 10 8.88 1.44 -16.92
CA LYS A 10 8.66 2.47 -17.96
C LYS A 10 7.31 3.19 -17.86
N ARG A 11 6.49 2.88 -16.84
CA ARG A 11 5.12 3.38 -16.70
C ARG A 11 5.00 4.41 -15.58
N LYS A 12 4.14 5.40 -15.79
CA LYS A 12 3.74 6.40 -14.80
C LYS A 12 2.37 6.05 -14.23
N PHE A 13 2.21 6.13 -12.93
CA PHE A 13 0.98 5.83 -12.22
C PHE A 13 0.50 7.06 -11.45
N LYS A 14 -0.82 7.28 -11.49
CA LYS A 14 -1.52 8.33 -10.74
C LYS A 14 -2.67 7.68 -9.98
N ILE A 15 -2.50 7.51 -8.68
CA ILE A 15 -3.44 6.81 -7.80
C ILE A 15 -4.03 7.82 -6.81
N ARG A 16 -5.36 7.84 -6.69
CA ARG A 16 -6.04 8.57 -5.61
C ARG A 16 -6.10 7.64 -4.39
N ALA A 17 -5.55 8.09 -3.27
CA ALA A 17 -5.50 7.32 -2.04
C ALA A 17 -5.96 8.16 -0.85
N ASP A 18 -6.50 7.52 0.18
CA ASP A 18 -6.76 8.19 1.45
C ASP A 18 -5.53 8.10 2.36
N GLU A 19 -5.16 9.21 2.99
CA GLU A 19 -3.92 9.31 3.76
C GLU A 19 -4.16 8.84 5.20
N CYS A 20 -3.42 7.84 5.61
CA CYS A 20 -3.49 7.22 6.93
C CYS A 20 -2.31 7.66 7.80
N ARG A 21 -2.48 8.78 8.51
CA ARG A 21 -1.46 9.33 9.43
C ARG A 21 -1.55 8.76 10.85
N GLY A 22 -2.76 8.57 11.37
CA GLY A 22 -3.00 8.12 12.74
C GLY A 22 -2.70 6.64 12.98
N PHE A 23 -2.29 6.29 14.20
CA PHE A 23 -2.02 4.89 14.61
C PHE A 23 -3.22 3.96 14.41
N ILE A 24 -4.42 4.42 14.79
CA ILE A 24 -5.66 3.65 14.64
C ILE A 24 -6.02 3.45 13.16
N SER A 25 -5.78 4.47 12.33
CA SER A 25 -5.98 4.39 10.88
C SER A 25 -5.00 3.43 10.21
N LYS A 26 -3.74 3.40 10.68
CA LYS A 26 -2.72 2.44 10.25
C LYS A 26 -3.06 0.99 10.62
N ALA A 27 -3.61 0.77 11.82
CA ALA A 27 -3.97 -0.56 12.29
C ALA A 27 -5.24 -1.12 11.63
N ARG A 28 -6.24 -0.27 11.32
CA ARG A 28 -7.45 -0.72 10.62
C ARG A 28 -7.23 -0.98 9.13
N GLY A 29 -6.41 -0.16 8.46
CA GLY A 29 -6.12 -0.32 7.03
C GLY A 29 -7.36 -0.63 6.19
N LEU A 30 -7.28 -1.71 5.40
CA LEU A 30 -8.35 -2.20 4.50
C LEU A 30 -9.34 -3.19 5.16
N ILE A 31 -9.19 -3.48 6.45
CA ILE A 31 -9.95 -4.53 7.15
C ILE A 31 -11.45 -4.18 7.13
N PHE A 32 -12.29 -5.16 6.73
CA PHE A 32 -13.76 -5.07 6.66
C PHE A 32 -14.36 -4.00 5.73
N GLN A 33 -13.58 -3.41 4.83
CA GLN A 33 -14.11 -2.45 3.85
C GLN A 33 -14.83 -3.19 2.69
N LYS A 34 -16.14 -2.96 2.53
CA LYS A 34 -16.92 -3.52 1.39
C LYS A 34 -16.42 -2.98 0.04
N ASN A 35 -16.17 -1.68 -0.04
CA ASN A 35 -15.65 -0.96 -1.20
C ASN A 35 -14.32 -0.27 -0.86
N PRO A 36 -13.21 -1.02 -0.81
CA PRO A 36 -11.94 -0.51 -0.34
C PRO A 36 -11.34 0.50 -1.33
N LYS A 37 -10.88 1.63 -0.81
CA LYS A 37 -10.11 2.62 -1.58
C LYS A 37 -8.62 2.38 -1.37
N ALA A 38 -7.79 2.89 -2.29
CA ALA A 38 -6.35 2.86 -2.06
C ALA A 38 -6.00 3.71 -0.82
N LEU A 39 -5.03 3.25 -0.03
CA LEU A 39 -4.60 3.89 1.22
C LEU A 39 -3.11 4.21 1.15
N MET A 40 -2.74 5.42 1.58
CA MET A 40 -1.34 5.85 1.69
C MET A 40 -1.00 6.04 3.16
N PHE A 41 -0.17 5.15 3.68
CA PHE A 41 0.36 5.20 5.03
C PHE A 41 1.67 5.98 5.03
N VAL A 42 1.77 6.99 5.90
CA VAL A 42 2.97 7.83 6.04
C VAL A 42 3.60 7.57 7.41
N PHE A 43 4.88 7.22 7.41
CA PHE A 43 5.64 6.91 8.61
C PHE A 43 6.63 8.04 8.90
N THR A 44 6.71 8.47 10.16
CA THR A 44 7.56 9.59 10.59
C THR A 44 9.05 9.25 10.45
N SER A 45 9.41 7.98 10.57
CA SER A 45 10.78 7.49 10.48
C SER A 45 10.90 6.33 9.50
N LYS A 46 12.13 6.11 9.03
CA LYS A 46 12.48 4.98 8.17
C LYS A 46 12.23 3.67 8.92
N THR A 47 11.32 2.86 8.42
CA THR A 47 10.86 1.63 9.08
C THR A 47 10.97 0.40 8.18
N GLN A 48 10.82 -0.78 8.77
CA GLN A 48 10.68 -2.07 8.07
C GLN A 48 9.54 -2.89 8.70
N GLN A 49 8.50 -2.20 9.17
CA GLN A 49 7.33 -2.81 9.75
C GLN A 49 6.66 -3.75 8.74
N SER A 50 6.28 -4.94 9.22
CA SER A 50 5.45 -5.87 8.48
C SER A 50 4.01 -5.41 8.45
N ILE A 51 3.31 -5.78 7.38
CA ILE A 51 1.86 -5.59 7.25
C ILE A 51 1.15 -6.93 7.42
N HIS A 52 -0.11 -6.86 7.81
CA HIS A 52 -1.01 -8.02 7.88
C HIS A 52 -2.16 -7.83 6.88
N SER A 53 -2.76 -8.93 6.43
CA SER A 53 -3.83 -8.92 5.40
C SER A 53 -5.07 -9.69 5.85
N PHE A 54 -5.32 -9.75 7.14
CA PHE A 54 -6.51 -10.39 7.69
C PHE A 54 -7.79 -9.62 7.30
N PHE A 55 -8.83 -10.36 6.88
CA PHE A 55 -10.16 -9.81 6.58
C PHE A 55 -10.17 -8.65 5.56
N CYS A 56 -9.26 -8.69 4.58
CA CYS A 56 -9.22 -7.75 3.46
C CYS A 56 -9.19 -8.49 2.12
N LYS A 57 -9.61 -7.82 1.04
CA LYS A 57 -9.48 -8.32 -0.33
C LYS A 57 -8.01 -8.34 -0.76
N PRO A 58 -7.62 -9.11 -1.78
CA PRO A 58 -6.28 -9.05 -2.33
C PRO A 58 -5.89 -7.61 -2.67
N PHE A 59 -4.63 -7.24 -2.45
CA PHE A 59 -4.15 -5.89 -2.71
C PHE A 59 -2.70 -5.87 -3.16
N VAL A 60 -2.28 -4.77 -3.78
CA VAL A 60 -0.86 -4.53 -4.07
C VAL A 60 -0.29 -3.57 -3.03
N ALA A 61 0.74 -4.02 -2.34
CA ALA A 61 1.54 -3.20 -1.44
C ALA A 61 2.73 -2.60 -2.22
N ILE A 62 2.88 -1.28 -2.16
CA ILE A 62 3.99 -0.55 -2.77
C ILE A 62 4.68 0.26 -1.69
N TRP A 63 5.93 -0.08 -1.41
CA TRP A 63 6.74 0.63 -0.44
C TRP A 63 7.56 1.71 -1.13
N PHE A 64 7.61 2.87 -0.49
CA PHE A 64 8.36 4.03 -0.95
C PHE A 64 9.41 4.44 0.08
N TYR A 65 10.53 4.94 -0.41
CA TYR A 65 11.55 5.59 0.41
C TYR A 65 12.06 6.84 -0.30
N LYS A 66 12.03 7.98 0.38
CA LYS A 66 12.40 9.29 -0.17
C LYS A 66 11.74 9.57 -1.53
N GLY A 67 10.49 9.15 -1.69
CA GLY A 67 9.67 9.36 -2.89
C GLY A 67 9.90 8.36 -4.03
N LYS A 68 10.77 7.36 -3.86
CA LYS A 68 11.03 6.31 -4.86
C LYS A 68 10.39 5.01 -4.44
N VAL A 69 9.83 4.25 -5.39
CA VAL A 69 9.38 2.87 -5.14
C VAL A 69 10.60 2.01 -4.83
N VAL A 70 10.62 1.39 -3.65
CA VAL A 70 11.71 0.50 -3.24
C VAL A 70 11.34 -0.97 -3.43
N GLU A 71 10.06 -1.29 -3.27
CA GLU A 71 9.55 -2.65 -3.29
C GLU A 71 8.06 -2.66 -3.66
N LYS A 72 7.63 -3.75 -4.28
CA LYS A 72 6.24 -4.00 -4.68
C LYS A 72 5.93 -5.46 -4.39
N GLN A 73 4.79 -5.74 -3.80
CA GLN A 73 4.32 -7.09 -3.59
C GLN A 73 2.81 -7.17 -3.80
N HIS A 74 2.38 -8.22 -4.47
CA HIS A 74 0.98 -8.62 -4.48
C HIS A 74 0.70 -9.45 -3.23
N VAL A 75 -0.29 -9.03 -2.46
CA VAL A 75 -0.61 -9.58 -1.15
C VAL A 75 -1.97 -10.24 -1.22
N GLU A 76 -1.96 -11.56 -1.05
CA GLU A 76 -3.17 -12.35 -0.88
C GLU A 76 -3.76 -12.17 0.52
N PRO A 77 -5.08 -12.34 0.69
CA PRO A 77 -5.73 -12.34 2.01
C PRO A 77 -5.14 -13.37 2.97
N TRP A 78 -5.38 -13.17 4.27
CA TRP A 78 -5.04 -14.12 5.34
C TRP A 78 -3.53 -14.34 5.57
N ARG A 79 -2.68 -13.41 5.15
CA ARG A 79 -1.26 -13.40 5.54
C ARG A 79 -1.08 -12.67 6.88
N PHE A 80 -0.53 -13.39 7.85
CA PHE A 80 -0.23 -12.86 9.19
C PHE A 80 0.90 -11.82 9.18
N SER A 81 1.91 -12.04 8.33
CA SER A 81 3.05 -11.14 8.22
C SER A 81 3.57 -11.10 6.79
N VAL A 82 3.52 -9.92 6.19
CA VAL A 82 4.17 -9.58 4.93
C VAL A 82 5.24 -8.56 5.26
N LYS A 83 6.48 -9.00 5.25
CA LYS A 83 7.64 -8.17 5.62
C LYS A 83 8.35 -7.68 4.36
N PRO A 84 8.53 -6.35 4.19
CA PRO A 84 9.33 -5.84 3.09
C PRO A 84 10.81 -6.15 3.31
N LYS A 85 11.53 -6.43 2.24
CA LYS A 85 12.98 -6.60 2.24
C LYS A 85 13.70 -5.27 2.49
N LYS A 86 13.13 -4.17 1.99
CA LYS A 86 13.73 -2.83 2.09
C LYS A 86 13.01 -1.96 3.12
N LYS A 87 13.79 -1.05 3.73
CA LYS A 87 13.25 -0.01 4.61
C LYS A 87 12.50 1.05 3.80
N PHE A 88 11.44 1.61 4.37
CA PHE A 88 10.52 2.55 3.72
C PHE A 88 10.07 3.68 4.64
N ASP A 89 9.54 4.76 4.06
CA ASP A 89 8.90 5.89 4.77
C ASP A 89 7.40 6.00 4.49
N ARG A 90 6.93 5.37 3.41
CA ARG A 90 5.54 5.36 2.97
C ARG A 90 5.16 4.02 2.38
N LEU A 91 3.90 3.67 2.53
CA LEU A 91 3.30 2.46 1.96
C LEU A 91 1.99 2.84 1.28
N LEU A 92 1.84 2.43 0.03
CA LEU A 92 0.58 2.51 -0.70
C LEU A 92 -0.02 1.11 -0.81
N GLU A 93 -1.24 0.94 -0.31
CA GLU A 93 -2.03 -0.26 -0.51
C GLU A 93 -3.09 0.01 -1.56
N ILE A 94 -3.11 -0.79 -2.63
CA ILE A 94 -4.08 -0.68 -3.72
C ILE A 94 -4.91 -1.97 -3.74
N PRO A 95 -6.16 -1.93 -3.24
CA PRO A 95 -7.01 -3.12 -3.19
C PRO A 95 -7.49 -3.52 -4.59
N GLU A 96 -7.86 -4.78 -4.73
CA GLU A 96 -8.58 -5.27 -5.90
C GLU A 96 -9.85 -4.45 -6.14
N GLY A 97 -10.06 -4.06 -7.40
CA GLY A 97 -11.14 -3.16 -7.82
C GLY A 97 -10.76 -1.68 -7.90
N CYS A 98 -9.61 -1.28 -7.33
CA CYS A 98 -9.09 0.08 -7.52
C CYS A 98 -8.33 0.26 -8.84
N LYS A 99 -8.36 1.48 -9.38
CA LYS A 99 -7.59 1.86 -10.58
C LYS A 99 -6.10 1.60 -10.33
N GLY A 100 -5.46 0.93 -11.28
CA GLY A 100 -4.03 0.61 -11.20
C GLY A 100 -3.72 -0.79 -10.66
N TYR A 101 -4.65 -1.44 -9.95
CA TYR A 101 -4.43 -2.78 -9.37
C TYR A 101 -3.95 -3.80 -10.43
N ARG A 102 -4.72 -4.01 -11.51
CA ARG A 102 -4.39 -4.99 -12.57
C ARG A 102 -3.04 -4.78 -13.25
N ALA A 103 -2.55 -3.55 -13.28
CA ALA A 103 -1.27 -3.21 -13.91
C ALA A 103 -0.09 -3.40 -12.96
N LEU A 104 -0.35 -3.37 -11.65
CA LEU A 104 0.65 -3.49 -10.59
C LEU A 104 0.63 -4.88 -9.93
N SER A 105 -0.44 -5.65 -10.10
CA SER A 105 -0.55 -7.02 -9.60
C SER A 105 0.22 -8.05 -10.45
N LYS A 106 0.49 -7.72 -11.73
CA LYS A 106 1.41 -8.46 -12.60
C LYS A 106 2.85 -8.17 -12.21
#